data_AF-A0A0G0KVB8-F1
#
_entry.id   AF-A0A0G0KVB8-F1
#
_cell.length_a   1.000
_cell.length_b   1.000
_cell.length_c   1.000
_cell.angle_alpha   90.00
_cell.angle_beta   90.00
_cell.angle_gamma   90.00
#
_symmetry.space_group_name_H-M   'P 1'
#
loop_
_entity.id
_entity.type
_entity.pdbx_description
1 polymer ?
#
loop_
_entity_poly.entity_id
_entity_poly.type
_entity_poly.pdbx_seq_one_letter_code
_entity_poly.pdbx_strand_id
1 'polypeptide(L)'
;MKNKVKIISDKNGDSLLDTLQFRSYEETIGKIKKKVGDRPKMPRYLPKGIWTEQSIRVLEERYLLKDVNGKIIETPDGMCWRVAWDIASAESVWGKSKNQVKKITEAFYKLLSSVLKVFGMEV
;
A
#
# COMPACT_ATOMS: atom_id res chain seq x y z
N MET A 1 3.97 -37.74 -14.87
CA MET A 1 4.46 -36.80 -15.91
C MET A 1 5.15 -35.62 -15.21
N LYS A 2 6.48 -35.52 -15.27
CA LYS A 2 7.21 -34.38 -14.68
C LYS A 2 7.40 -33.32 -15.77
N ASN A 3 6.62 -32.25 -15.71
CA ASN A 3 6.78 -31.11 -16.62
C ASN A 3 8.13 -30.43 -16.34
N LYS A 4 9.09 -30.58 -17.25
CA LYS A 4 10.33 -29.80 -17.25
C LYS A 4 9.99 -28.39 -17.77
N VAL A 5 9.78 -27.45 -16.85
CA VAL A 5 9.90 -26.04 -17.19
C VAL A 5 11.36 -25.81 -17.59
N LYS A 6 11.61 -25.54 -18.87
CA LYS A 6 12.93 -25.11 -19.34
C LYS A 6 13.18 -23.72 -18.76
N ILE A 7 13.96 -23.67 -17.68
CA ILE A 7 14.51 -22.42 -17.18
C ILE A 7 15.41 -21.88 -18.30
N ILE A 8 15.10 -20.69 -18.80
CA ILE A 8 15.86 -20.01 -19.84
C ILE A 8 17.19 -19.60 -19.19
N SER A 9 18.22 -20.42 -19.37
CA SER A 9 19.59 -20.13 -18.97
C SER A 9 20.24 -19.21 -20.00
N ASP A 10 21.08 -18.28 -19.55
CA ASP A 10 21.89 -17.47 -20.46
C ASP A 10 23.00 -18.33 -21.13
N LYS A 11 23.81 -17.71 -22.00
CA LYS A 11 24.89 -18.40 -22.73
C LYS A 11 26.01 -18.94 -21.82
N ASN A 12 26.06 -18.51 -20.56
CA ASN A 12 27.06 -18.89 -19.56
C ASN A 12 26.54 -19.95 -18.58
N GLY A 13 25.25 -20.31 -18.65
CA GLY A 13 24.65 -21.36 -17.81
C GLY A 13 24.08 -20.85 -16.48
N ASP A 14 24.11 -19.54 -16.24
CA ASP A 14 23.50 -18.94 -15.07
C ASP A 14 21.97 -18.87 -15.26
N SER A 15 21.22 -19.10 -14.18
CA SER A 15 19.79 -18.90 -14.23
C SER A 15 19.49 -17.41 -14.30
N LEU A 16 18.40 -17.04 -15.00
CA LEU A 16 17.95 -15.64 -15.06
C LEU A 16 17.72 -15.02 -13.65
N LEU A 17 17.49 -15.86 -12.63
CA LEU A 17 17.31 -15.41 -11.24
C LEU A 17 18.64 -15.02 -10.56
N ASP A 18 19.76 -15.65 -10.95
CA ASP A 18 21.07 -15.40 -10.35
C ASP A 18 21.67 -14.06 -10.83
N THR A 19 21.22 -13.56 -11.98
CA THR A 19 21.65 -12.27 -12.55
C THR A 19 20.81 -11.08 -12.11
N LEU A 20 19.66 -11.32 -11.46
CA LEU A 20 18.78 -10.27 -10.97
C LEU A 20 19.35 -9.64 -9.69
N GLN A 21 20.04 -8.52 -9.83
CA GLN A 21 20.40 -7.67 -8.70
C GLN A 21 19.21 -6.80 -8.26
N PHE A 22 18.63 -7.13 -7.12
CA PHE A 22 17.64 -6.30 -6.46
C PHE A 22 18.32 -5.33 -5.49
N ARG A 23 17.77 -4.12 -5.40
CA ARG A 23 18.12 -3.19 -4.33
C ARG A 23 17.63 -3.73 -2.99
N SER A 24 18.33 -3.44 -1.90
CA SER A 24 17.80 -3.69 -0.56
C SER A 24 16.49 -2.91 -0.31
N TYR A 25 15.63 -3.45 0.56
CA TYR A 25 14.39 -2.80 0.95
C TYR A 25 14.66 -1.45 1.63
N GLU A 26 15.61 -1.42 2.56
CA GLU A 26 16.03 -0.25 3.33
C GLU A 26 16.49 0.89 2.42
N GLU A 27 17.29 0.57 1.41
CA GLU A 27 17.77 1.55 0.42
C GLU A 27 16.61 2.10 -0.42
N THR A 28 15.64 1.26 -0.80
CA THR A 28 14.46 1.66 -1.57
C THR A 28 13.59 2.62 -0.77
N ILE A 29 13.28 2.26 0.47
CA ILE A 29 12.51 3.10 1.40
C ILE A 29 13.24 4.42 1.68
N GLY A 30 14.57 4.39 1.85
CA GLY A 30 15.39 5.59 2.02
C GLY A 30 15.25 6.57 0.85
N LYS A 31 15.28 6.08 -0.40
CA LYS A 31 15.10 6.94 -1.58
C LYS A 31 13.67 7.47 -1.70
N ILE A 32 12.66 6.65 -1.41
CA ILE A 32 11.27 7.08 -1.38
C ILE A 32 11.08 8.21 -0.36
N LYS A 33 11.56 8.01 0.88
CA LYS A 33 11.46 9.03 1.94
C LYS A 33 12.19 10.32 1.57
N LYS A 34 13.38 10.24 0.97
CA LYS A 34 14.12 11.42 0.49
C LYS A 34 13.36 12.20 -0.59
N LYS A 35 12.64 11.50 -1.47
CA LYS A 35 11.94 12.11 -2.63
C LYS A 35 10.54 12.62 -2.31
N VAL A 36 9.78 11.86 -1.52
CA VAL A 36 8.36 12.15 -1.24
C VAL A 36 8.17 12.79 0.14
N GLY A 37 9.05 12.50 1.10
CA GLY A 37 8.95 12.93 2.49
C GLY A 37 7.87 12.16 3.25
N ASP A 38 7.48 12.71 4.40
CA ASP A 38 6.46 12.10 5.25
C ASP A 38 5.05 12.15 4.64
N ARG A 39 4.21 11.20 5.05
CA ARG A 39 2.81 11.12 4.64
C ARG A 39 2.06 12.38 5.05
N PRO A 40 1.44 13.13 4.12
CA PRO A 40 0.59 14.26 4.46
C PRO A 40 -0.67 13.77 5.18
N LYS A 41 -1.27 14.65 5.99
CA LYS A 41 -2.60 14.39 6.56
C LYS A 41 -3.62 14.19 5.45
N MET A 42 -4.57 13.30 5.69
CA MET A 42 -5.66 13.04 4.75
C MET A 42 -6.43 14.35 4.45
N PRO A 43 -6.61 14.72 3.17
CA PRO A 43 -7.36 15.91 2.81
C PRO A 43 -8.82 15.85 3.27
N ARG A 44 -9.36 16.97 3.76
CA ARG A 44 -10.73 17.05 4.30
C ARG A 44 -11.82 16.88 3.23
N TYR A 45 -11.51 17.18 1.97
CA TYR A 45 -12.47 17.10 0.85
C TYR A 45 -12.67 15.66 0.34
N LEU A 46 -11.85 14.70 0.77
CA LEU A 46 -12.03 13.31 0.36
C LEU A 46 -13.26 12.71 1.04
N PRO A 47 -14.06 11.92 0.31
CA PRO A 47 -15.25 11.30 0.86
C PRO A 47 -14.86 10.29 1.93
N LYS A 48 -15.62 10.26 3.03
CA LYS A 48 -15.45 9.24 4.07
C LYS A 48 -16.07 7.93 3.63
N GLY A 49 -15.46 6.82 4.07
CA GLY A 49 -16.06 5.50 3.96
C GLY A 49 -17.33 5.39 4.81
N ILE A 50 -18.23 4.50 4.40
CA ILE A 50 -19.37 4.09 5.22
C ILE A 50 -18.98 2.73 5.79
N TRP A 51 -18.99 2.62 7.11
CA TRP A 51 -18.47 1.47 7.83
C TRP A 51 -19.58 0.88 8.71
N THR A 52 -19.87 -0.41 8.55
CA THR A 52 -20.79 -1.12 9.44
C THR A 52 -20.13 -1.37 10.78
N GLU A 53 -20.93 -1.55 11.84
CA GLU A 53 -20.40 -1.86 13.17
C GLU A 53 -19.53 -3.14 13.17
N GLN A 54 -19.94 -4.16 12.43
CA GLN A 54 -19.18 -5.40 12.28
C GLN A 54 -17.82 -5.15 11.60
N SER A 55 -17.81 -4.33 10.54
CA SER A 55 -16.56 -3.98 9.85
C SER A 55 -15.62 -3.20 10.76
N ILE A 56 -16.15 -2.26 11.55
CA ILE A 56 -15.37 -1.48 12.51
C ILE A 56 -14.73 -2.42 13.53
N ARG A 57 -15.48 -3.36 14.11
CA ARG A 57 -14.93 -4.32 15.08
C ARG A 57 -13.75 -5.12 14.52
N VAL A 58 -13.88 -5.65 13.30
CA VAL A 58 -12.79 -6.40 12.64
C VAL A 58 -11.57 -5.50 12.37
N LEU A 59 -11.80 -4.25 11.96
CA LEU A 59 -10.73 -3.28 11.72
C LEU A 59 -10.00 -2.93 13.03
N GLU A 60 -10.73 -2.67 14.10
CA GLU A 60 -10.19 -2.36 15.43
C GLU A 60 -9.36 -3.50 16.02
N GLU A 61 -9.78 -4.75 15.80
CA GLU A 61 -9.07 -5.92 16.29
C GLU A 61 -7.72 -6.11 15.58
N ARG A 62 -7.68 -5.99 14.24
CA ARG A 62 -6.57 -6.52 13.42
C ARG A 62 -5.80 -5.50 12.59
N TYR A 63 -6.38 -4.36 12.23
CA TYR A 63 -5.85 -3.51 11.15
C TYR A 63 -5.53 -2.07 11.56
N LEU A 64 -6.32 -1.49 12.48
CA LEU A 64 -6.07 -0.14 12.96
C LEU A 64 -4.83 -0.11 13.84
N LEU A 65 -4.00 0.92 13.64
CA LEU A 65 -2.84 1.14 14.49
C LEU A 65 -3.24 1.37 15.94
N LYS A 66 -2.47 0.74 16.83
CA LYS A 66 -2.56 0.88 18.28
C LYS A 66 -1.28 1.49 18.81
N ASP A 67 -1.40 2.27 19.87
CA ASP A 67 -0.24 2.72 20.63
C ASP A 67 0.35 1.59 21.49
N VAL A 68 1.39 1.91 22.25
CA VAL A 68 2.07 0.97 23.16
C VAL A 68 1.17 0.41 24.27
N ASN A 69 0.06 1.09 24.58
CA ASN A 69 -0.91 0.67 25.59
C ASN A 69 -2.09 -0.11 24.96
N GLY A 70 -2.04 -0.38 23.65
CA GLY A 70 -3.10 -1.06 22.93
C GLY A 70 -4.28 -0.15 22.56
N LYS A 71 -4.21 1.16 22.81
CA LYS A 71 -5.27 2.10 22.46
C LYS A 71 -5.24 2.38 20.95
N ILE A 72 -6.42 2.35 20.33
CA ILE A 72 -6.58 2.64 18.91
C ILE A 72 -6.30 4.12 18.64
N ILE A 73 -5.38 4.40 17.72
CA ILE A 73 -4.94 5.76 17.35
C ILE A 73 -5.20 6.11 15.88
N GLU A 74 -5.83 5.22 15.15
CA GLU A 74 -6.13 5.36 13.72
C GLU A 74 -7.63 5.14 13.49
N THR A 75 -8.19 5.80 12.46
CA THR A 75 -9.57 5.58 12.01
C THR A 75 -9.57 4.68 10.77
N PRO A 76 -10.69 4.01 10.42
CA PRO A 76 -10.79 3.24 9.17
C PRO A 76 -10.37 4.04 7.93
N ASP A 77 -10.80 5.30 7.80
CA ASP A 77 -10.35 6.16 6.71
C ASP A 77 -8.85 6.49 6.80
N GLY A 78 -8.33 6.69 8.00
CA GLY A 78 -6.90 6.89 8.24
C GLY A 78 -6.06 5.69 7.80
N MET A 79 -6.53 4.48 8.07
CA MET A 79 -5.93 3.23 7.62
C MET A 79 -5.93 3.15 6.09
N CYS A 80 -7.07 3.38 5.43
CA CYS A 80 -7.13 3.42 3.96
C CYS A 80 -6.16 4.46 3.38
N TRP A 81 -6.07 5.65 4.01
CA TRP A 81 -5.15 6.71 3.59
C TRP A 81 -3.69 6.32 3.75
N ARG A 82 -3.33 5.67 4.86
CA ARG A 82 -1.99 5.12 5.09
C ARG A 82 -1.61 4.14 4.00
N VAL A 83 -2.44 3.14 3.76
CA VAL A 83 -2.19 2.10 2.76
C VAL A 83 -2.06 2.71 1.36
N ALA A 84 -2.98 3.60 0.99
CA ALA A 84 -2.95 4.29 -0.30
C ALA A 84 -1.65 5.11 -0.49
N TRP A 85 -1.16 5.75 0.56
CA TRP A 85 0.07 6.55 0.50
C TRP A 85 1.30 5.65 0.34
N ASP A 86 1.36 4.55 1.08
CA ASP A 86 2.51 3.65 1.05
C ASP A 86 2.64 2.99 -0.34
N ILE A 87 1.52 2.57 -0.94
CA ILE A 87 1.46 2.07 -2.32
C ILE A 87 1.91 3.16 -3.30
N ALA A 88 1.31 4.35 -3.24
CA ALA A 88 1.60 5.42 -4.18
C ALA A 88 3.04 5.95 -4.05
N SER A 89 3.64 5.90 -2.87
CA SER A 89 5.00 6.41 -2.65
C SER A 89 6.07 5.58 -3.35
N ALA A 90 5.81 4.29 -3.59
CA ALA A 90 6.67 3.41 -4.37
C ALA A 90 6.86 3.93 -5.82
N GLU A 91 5.85 4.58 -6.39
CA GLU A 91 5.91 5.18 -7.75
C GLU A 91 6.99 6.25 -7.90
N SER A 92 7.46 6.82 -6.79
CA SER A 92 8.56 7.79 -6.80
C SER A 92 9.88 7.18 -7.29
N VAL A 93 10.07 5.87 -7.10
CA VAL A 93 11.23 5.11 -7.63
C VAL A 93 11.20 5.10 -9.16
N TRP A 94 10.01 5.09 -9.74
CA TRP A 94 9.77 5.12 -11.19
C TRP A 94 9.65 6.54 -11.76
N GLY A 95 10.21 7.52 -11.05
CA GLY A 95 10.31 8.89 -11.57
C GLY A 95 9.15 9.81 -11.21
N LYS A 96 8.04 9.33 -10.63
CA LYS A 96 6.92 10.21 -10.26
C LYS A 96 7.32 11.27 -9.23
N SER A 97 6.81 12.48 -9.43
CA SER A 97 6.95 13.60 -8.48
C SER A 97 6.04 13.43 -7.27
N LYS A 98 6.31 14.13 -6.17
CA LYS A 98 5.46 14.15 -4.97
C LYS A 98 4.00 14.52 -5.27
N ASN A 99 3.77 15.44 -6.21
CA ASN A 99 2.42 15.84 -6.59
C ASN A 99 1.69 14.73 -7.37
N GLN A 100 2.39 13.98 -8.22
CA GLN A 100 1.83 12.80 -8.87
C GLN A 100 1.54 11.68 -7.88
N VAL A 101 2.46 11.43 -6.93
CA VAL A 101 2.24 10.48 -5.82
C VAL A 101 0.96 10.82 -5.07
N LYS A 102 0.74 12.08 -4.67
CA LYS A 102 -0.51 12.51 -4.01
C LYS A 102 -1.76 12.20 -4.83
N LYS A 103 -1.75 12.49 -6.13
CA LYS A 103 -2.89 12.17 -7.03
C LYS A 103 -3.16 10.67 -7.09
N ILE A 104 -2.11 9.85 -7.13
CA ILE A 104 -2.21 8.38 -7.13
C ILE A 104 -2.73 7.89 -5.76
N THR A 105 -2.26 8.48 -4.65
CA THR A 105 -2.78 8.21 -3.31
C THR A 105 -4.28 8.46 -3.23
N GLU A 106 -4.77 9.59 -3.74
CA GLU A 106 -6.19 9.91 -3.73
C GLU A 106 -7.01 8.91 -4.56
N ALA A 107 -6.48 8.43 -5.69
CA ALA A 107 -7.13 7.40 -6.50
C ALA A 107 -7.22 6.06 -5.75
N PHE A 108 -6.12 5.59 -5.15
CA PHE A 108 -6.12 4.38 -4.32
C PHE A 108 -7.02 4.50 -3.10
N TYR A 109 -7.01 5.65 -2.42
CA TYR A 109 -7.89 5.89 -1.28
C TYR A 109 -9.36 5.76 -1.68
N LYS A 110 -9.78 6.38 -2.79
CA LYS A 110 -11.15 6.28 -3.29
C LYS A 110 -11.51 4.83 -3.62
N LEU A 111 -10.59 4.07 -4.21
CA LEU A 111 -10.80 2.65 -4.48
C LEU A 111 -10.99 1.86 -3.17
N LEU A 112 -10.06 1.97 -2.22
CA LEU A 112 -10.10 1.26 -0.93
C LEU A 112 -11.35 1.61 -0.11
N SER A 113 -11.69 2.90 -0.02
CA SER A 113 -12.87 3.36 0.72
C SER A 113 -14.19 3.03 0.02
N SER A 114 -14.17 2.76 -1.30
CA SER A 114 -15.36 2.36 -2.06
C SER A 114 -15.64 0.86 -2.01
N VAL A 115 -14.61 0.01 -2.09
CA VAL A 115 -14.76 -1.46 -2.06
C VAL A 115 -15.42 -1.90 -0.75
N LEU A 116 -15.13 -1.21 0.35
CA LEU A 116 -15.71 -1.50 1.66
C LEU A 116 -17.16 -1.03 1.80
N LYS A 117 -17.69 -0.21 0.87
CA LYS A 117 -19.14 0.07 0.79
C LYS A 117 -19.92 -1.12 0.23
N VAL A 118 -19.32 -1.90 -0.67
CA VAL A 118 -20.00 -3.02 -1.36
C VAL A 118 -20.31 -4.16 -0.40
N PHE A 119 -19.48 -4.37 0.63
CA PHE A 119 -19.71 -5.39 1.65
C PHE A 119 -20.71 -5.01 2.75
N GLY A 120 -21.24 -3.77 2.71
CA GLY A 120 -22.22 -3.25 3.68
C GLY A 120 -23.65 -3.15 3.13
N MET A 121 -23.90 -3.66 1.93
CA MET A 121 -25.24 -3.78 1.36
C MET A 121 -25.54 -5.28 1.24
N GLU A 122 -26.57 -5.76 1.94
CA GLU A 122 -26.95 -7.17 2.15
C GLU A 122 -26.34 -7.85 3.38
N VAL A 123 -26.82 -7.44 4.57
CA VAL A 123 -27.45 -8.36 5.55
C VAL A 123 -28.51 -7.60 6.35
#